data_AF-A0A368N820-F1
#
_entry.id   AF-A0A368N820-F1
#
_cell.length_a   1.000
_cell.length_b   1.000
_cell.length_c   1.000
_cell.angle_alpha   90.00
_cell.angle_beta   90.00
_cell.angle_gamma   90.00
#
_symmetry.space_group_name_H-M   'P 1'
#
loop_
_entity.id
_entity.type
_entity.pdbx_description
1 polymer ?
#
loop_
_entity_poly.entity_id
_entity_poly.type
_entity_poly.pdbx_seq_one_letter_code
_entity_poly.pdbx_strand_id
1 'polypeptide(L)'
;MLGCLLVTVTPVVAGASRAFTGSLVTSGLLGVVFAGQNLRLYRRRSSPSMPAATLTTIFGGWFMLAPLIYDVGFLATAGTQLGGLLVSAFALYMLVAAIEPPY
;
A
#
# COMPACT_ATOMS: atom_id res chain seq x y z
N MET A 1 4.68 5.58 -1.27
CA MET A 1 5.05 5.96 -2.65
C MET A 1 5.83 4.86 -3.33
N LEU A 2 7.08 4.54 -2.93
CA LEU A 2 7.85 3.44 -3.53
C LEU A 2 7.13 2.08 -3.47
N GLY A 3 6.55 1.73 -2.31
CA GLY A 3 5.77 0.50 -2.19
C GLY A 3 4.55 0.46 -3.12
N CYS A 4 3.84 1.58 -3.29
CA CYS A 4 2.70 1.67 -4.23
C CYS A 4 3.15 1.51 -5.69
N LEU A 5 4.27 2.12 -6.07
CA LEU A 5 4.84 1.98 -7.42
C LEU A 5 5.26 0.54 -7.70
N LEU A 6 5.89 -0.14 -6.74
CA LEU A 6 6.22 -1.56 -6.82
C LEU A 6 4.96 -2.40 -7.06
N VAL A 7 3.91 -2.18 -6.27
CA VAL A 7 2.63 -2.90 -6.39
C VAL A 7 1.99 -2.71 -7.76
N THR A 8 2.08 -1.50 -8.35
CA THR A 8 1.48 -1.21 -9.66
C THR A 8 2.31 -1.76 -10.83
N VAL A 9 3.64 -1.72 -10.73
CA VAL A 9 4.54 -2.11 -11.84
C VAL A 9 4.77 -3.61 -11.89
N THR A 10 4.87 -4.29 -10.75
CA THR A 10 5.22 -5.72 -10.68
C THR A 10 4.26 -6.61 -11.48
N PRO A 11 2.92 -6.48 -11.39
CA PRO A 11 1.99 -7.32 -12.16
C PRO A 11 2.16 -7.17 -13.67
N VAL A 12 2.49 -5.95 -14.13
CA VAL A 12 2.66 -5.61 -15.56
C VAL A 12 3.93 -6.27 -16.10
N VAL A 13 5.05 -6.14 -15.37
CA VAL A 13 6.34 -6.73 -15.75
C VAL A 13 6.30 -8.26 -15.68
N ALA A 14 5.57 -8.81 -14.72
CA ALA A 14 5.41 -10.26 -14.53
C ALA A 14 4.44 -10.91 -15.54
N GLY A 15 3.79 -10.14 -16.41
CA GLY A 15 2.82 -10.68 -17.38
C GLY A 15 1.62 -11.35 -16.72
N ALA A 16 1.19 -10.87 -15.55
CA ALA A 16 0.13 -11.48 -14.77
C ALA A 16 -1.25 -11.34 -15.45
N SER A 17 -2.23 -12.13 -14.99
CA SER A 17 -3.58 -12.12 -15.54
C SER A 17 -4.21 -10.71 -15.52
N ARG A 18 -5.09 -10.41 -16.49
CA ARG A 18 -5.77 -9.09 -16.57
C ARG A 18 -6.59 -8.80 -15.32
N ALA A 19 -7.19 -9.81 -14.71
CA ALA A 19 -7.98 -9.69 -13.48
C ALA A 19 -7.10 -9.28 -12.28
N PHE A 20 -5.95 -9.94 -12.09
CA PHE A 20 -5.01 -9.59 -11.03
C PHE A 20 -4.41 -8.20 -11.24
N THR A 21 -3.97 -7.92 -12.46
CA THR A 21 -3.41 -6.62 -12.83
C THR A 21 -4.42 -5.50 -12.61
N GLY A 22 -5.68 -5.69 -13.03
CA GLY A 22 -6.74 -4.71 -12.80
C GLY A 22 -6.99 -4.44 -11.31
N SER A 23 -7.04 -5.49 -10.48
CA SER A 23 -7.23 -5.36 -9.02
C SER A 23 -6.08 -4.60 -8.36
N LEU A 24 -4.83 -4.94 -8.70
CA LEU A 24 -3.62 -4.34 -8.11
C LEU A 24 -3.38 -2.92 -8.61
N VAL A 25 -3.67 -2.62 -9.88
CA VAL A 25 -3.53 -1.26 -10.43
C VAL A 25 -4.58 -0.34 -9.83
N THR A 26 -5.85 -0.74 -9.78
CA THR A 26 -6.93 0.08 -9.19
C THR A 26 -6.70 0.31 -7.70
N SER A 27 -6.35 -0.74 -6.97
CA SER A 27 -6.04 -0.65 -5.54
C SER A 27 -4.75 0.11 -5.28
N GLY A 28 -3.74 -0.04 -6.14
CA GLY A 28 -2.48 0.70 -6.12
C GLY A 28 -2.69 2.21 -6.27
N LEU A 29 -3.53 2.63 -7.23
CA LEU A 29 -3.89 4.03 -7.42
C LEU A 29 -4.57 4.62 -6.18
N LEU A 30 -5.53 3.91 -5.59
CA LEU A 30 -6.16 4.32 -4.32
C LEU A 30 -5.13 4.41 -3.19
N GLY A 31 -4.23 3.43 -3.09
CA GLY A 31 -3.13 3.44 -2.13
C GLY A 31 -2.20 4.65 -2.29
N VAL A 32 -1.89 5.07 -3.53
CA VAL A 32 -1.12 6.30 -3.80
C VAL A 32 -1.85 7.53 -3.30
N VAL A 33 -3.16 7.64 -3.55
CA VAL A 33 -3.97 8.79 -3.11
C VAL A 33 -3.97 8.88 -1.59
N PHE A 34 -4.27 7.80 -0.89
CA PHE A 34 -4.32 7.80 0.58
C PHE A 34 -2.94 8.04 1.19
N ALA A 35 -1.88 7.37 0.70
CA ALA A 35 -0.53 7.59 1.19
C ALA A 35 -0.05 9.04 0.93
N GLY A 36 -0.37 9.59 -0.24
CA GLY A 36 -0.07 10.99 -0.59
C GLY A 36 -0.82 11.99 0.29
N GLN A 37 -2.10 11.73 0.56
CA GLN A 37 -2.90 12.55 1.46
C GLN A 37 -2.38 12.50 2.90
N ASN A 38 -1.95 11.32 3.36
CA ASN A 38 -1.35 11.15 4.68
C ASN A 38 -0.05 11.95 4.81
N LEU A 39 0.84 11.86 3.82
CA LEU A 39 2.07 12.65 3.77
C LEU A 39 1.79 14.16 3.73
N ARG A 40 0.80 14.59 2.94
CA ARG A 40 0.41 16.00 2.82
C ARG A 40 -0.16 16.55 4.12
N LEU A 41 -0.99 15.79 4.82
CA LEU A 41 -1.56 16.19 6.11
C LEU A 41 -0.49 16.26 7.19
N TYR A 42 0.39 15.26 7.25
CA TYR A 42 1.53 15.25 8.16
C TYR A 42 2.41 16.47 7.97
N ARG A 43 2.78 16.81 6.72
CA ARG A 43 3.57 18.01 6.42
C ARG A 43 2.90 19.34 6.79
N ARG A 44 1.56 19.39 6.81
CA ARG A 44 0.81 20.63 7.08
C ARG A 44 0.48 20.84 8.56
N ARG A 45 0.25 19.77 9.31
CA ARG A 45 -0.28 19.84 10.68
C ARG A 45 0.62 19.16 11.71
N SER A 46 1.73 18.55 11.29
CA SER A 46 2.61 17.72 12.13
C SER A 46 1.89 16.57 12.84
N SER A 47 0.65 16.26 12.45
CA SER A 47 -0.16 15.18 12.99
C SER A 47 -0.59 14.22 11.87
N PRO A 48 -0.39 12.89 12.05
CA PRO A 48 -0.89 11.91 11.10
C PRO A 48 -2.42 11.85 11.11
N SER A 49 -3.03 11.51 9.97
CA SER A 49 -4.48 11.29 9.90
C SER A 49 -4.79 9.83 10.20
N MET A 50 -5.45 9.56 11.33
CA MET A 50 -5.88 8.19 11.69
C MET A 50 -6.67 7.50 10.57
N PRO A 51 -7.75 8.08 10.00
CA PRO A 51 -8.51 7.41 8.95
C PRO A 51 -7.66 7.06 7.72
N ALA A 52 -6.80 7.99 7.28
CA ALA A 52 -5.93 7.75 6.13
C ALA A 52 -4.86 6.69 6.44
N ALA A 53 -4.31 6.69 7.65
CA ALA A 53 -3.34 5.70 8.09
C ALA A 53 -3.95 4.30 8.14
N THR A 54 -5.13 4.15 8.76
CA THR A 54 -5.87 2.89 8.81
C THR A 54 -6.15 2.32 7.42
N LEU A 55 -6.71 3.13 6.51
CA LEU A 55 -7.00 2.67 5.15
C LEU A 55 -5.73 2.26 4.39
N THR A 56 -4.65 3.03 4.54
CA THR A 56 -3.38 2.72 3.88
C THR A 56 -2.79 1.41 4.40
N THR A 57 -2.90 1.12 5.70
CA THR A 57 -2.49 -0.16 6.30
C THR A 57 -3.29 -1.33 5.72
N ILE A 58 -4.62 -1.18 5.62
CA ILE A 58 -5.50 -2.21 5.03
C ILE A 58 -5.12 -2.48 3.58
N PHE A 59 -4.87 -1.45 2.77
CA PHE A 59 -4.40 -1.63 1.39
C PHE A 59 -3.04 -2.33 1.32
N GLY A 60 -2.10 -1.99 2.20
CA GLY A 60 -0.83 -2.69 2.32
C GLY A 60 -1.03 -4.19 2.59
N GLY A 61 -1.95 -4.53 3.51
CA GLY A 61 -2.37 -5.90 3.76
C GLY A 61 -2.97 -6.59 2.54
N TRP A 62 -3.87 -5.91 1.83
CA TRP A 62 -4.46 -6.42 0.59
C TRP A 62 -3.43 -6.73 -0.48
N PHE A 63 -2.43 -5.87 -0.68
CA PHE A 63 -1.36 -6.11 -1.66
C PHE A 63 -0.52 -7.36 -1.35
N MET A 64 -0.39 -7.72 -0.08
CA MET A 64 0.29 -8.95 0.34
C MET A 64 -0.58 -10.19 0.16
N LEU A 65 -1.90 -10.06 0.38
CA LEU A 65 -2.86 -11.16 0.33
C LEU A 65 -3.30 -11.50 -1.10
N ALA A 66 -3.55 -10.49 -1.94
CA ALA A 66 -4.04 -10.65 -3.30
C ALA A 66 -3.25 -11.67 -4.13
N PRO A 67 -1.90 -11.65 -4.20
CA PRO A 67 -1.18 -12.62 -5.02
C PRO A 67 -1.35 -14.07 -4.57
N LEU A 68 -1.68 -14.32 -3.29
CA LEU A 68 -1.97 -15.65 -2.76
C LEU A 68 -3.36 -16.15 -3.20
N ILE A 69 -4.32 -15.23 -3.35
CA ILE A 69 -5.68 -15.55 -3.81
C ILE A 69 -5.70 -15.81 -5.32
N TYR A 70 -4.95 -15.01 -6.08
CA TYR A 70 -4.92 -15.09 -7.54
C TYR A 70 -3.87 -16.06 -8.09
N ASP A 71 -3.10 -16.73 -7.22
CA ASP A 71 -1.99 -17.65 -7.54
C ASP A 71 -1.13 -17.15 -8.71
N VAL A 72 -0.55 -15.97 -8.51
CA VAL A 72 0.28 -15.32 -9.53
C VAL A 72 1.73 -15.63 -9.24
N GLY A 73 2.47 -16.11 -10.25
CA GLY A 73 3.81 -16.65 -10.08
C GLY A 73 4.80 -15.75 -9.34
N PHE A 74 5.93 -16.35 -8.94
CA PHE A 74 6.89 -15.81 -7.96
C PHE A 74 7.17 -14.31 -8.05
N LEU A 75 7.46 -13.79 -9.25
CA LEU A 75 7.84 -12.38 -9.41
C LEU A 75 6.69 -11.43 -9.02
N ALA A 76 5.46 -11.76 -9.44
CA ALA A 76 4.27 -11.01 -9.08
C ALA A 76 4.00 -11.08 -7.58
N THR A 77 4.13 -12.27 -6.97
CA THR A 77 4.00 -12.45 -5.52
C THR A 77 5.01 -11.59 -4.76
N ALA A 78 6.30 -11.75 -5.07
CA ALA A 78 7.38 -11.12 -4.33
C ALA A 78 7.32 -9.59 -4.40
N GLY A 79 7.11 -9.03 -5.59
CA GLY A 79 7.08 -7.57 -5.74
C GLY A 79 5.83 -6.92 -5.12
N THR A 80 4.67 -7.57 -5.23
CA THR A 80 3.43 -7.04 -4.61
C THR A 80 3.42 -7.22 -3.10
N GLN A 81 3.98 -8.32 -2.57
CA GLN A 81 4.16 -8.51 -1.13
C GLN A 81 5.18 -7.53 -0.55
N LEU A 82 6.33 -7.33 -1.20
CA LEU A 82 7.32 -6.35 -0.76
C LEU A 82 6.74 -4.93 -0.77
N GLY A 83 6.05 -4.55 -1.85
CA GLY A 83 5.43 -3.24 -1.94
C GLY A 83 4.30 -3.05 -0.91
N GLY A 84 3.50 -4.11 -0.68
CA GLY A 84 2.47 -4.15 0.37
C GLY A 84 3.03 -4.00 1.78
N LEU A 85 4.13 -4.68 2.07
CA LEU A 85 4.85 -4.58 3.34
C LEU A 85 5.32 -3.15 3.59
N LEU A 86 5.96 -2.51 2.61
CA LEU A 86 6.44 -1.12 2.73
C LEU A 86 5.28 -0.13 2.98
N VAL A 87 4.16 -0.32 2.29
CA VAL A 87 2.96 0.51 2.47
C VAL A 87 2.35 0.29 3.86
N SER A 88 2.19 -0.97 4.27
CA SER A 88 1.58 -1.35 5.54
C SER A 88 2.42 -0.90 6.73
N ALA A 89 3.73 -1.15 6.72
CA ALA A 89 4.64 -0.78 7.80
C ALA A 89 4.68 0.73 8.02
N PHE A 90 4.78 1.52 6.94
CA PHE A 90 4.76 2.98 7.04
C PHE A 90 3.41 3.50 7.59
N ALA A 91 2.30 2.97 7.07
CA ALA A 91 0.98 3.41 7.48
C ALA A 91 0.64 3.00 8.92
N LEU A 92 1.06 1.81 9.34
CA LEU A 92 0.90 1.32 10.70
C LEU A 92 1.71 2.18 11.68
N TYR A 93 2.95 2.54 11.34
CA TYR A 93 3.73 3.48 12.14
C TYR A 93 3.03 4.83 12.31
N MET A 94 2.50 5.39 11.22
CA MET A 94 1.74 6.64 11.26
C MET A 94 0.44 6.53 12.07
N LEU A 95 -0.21 5.37 12.03
CA LEU A 95 -1.41 5.09 12.83
C LEU A 95 -1.07 5.07 14.32
N VAL A 96 -0.02 4.35 14.71
CA VAL A 96 0.47 4.31 16.09
C VAL A 96 0.82 5.72 16.58
N ALA A 97 1.57 6.49 15.79
CA ALA A 97 1.92 7.87 16.12
C ALA A 97 0.71 8.82 16.24
N ALA A 98 -0.43 8.49 15.63
CA ALA A 98 -1.67 9.23 15.80
C ALA A 98 -2.46 8.82 17.05
N ILE A 99 -2.33 7.56 17.49
CA ILE A 99 -2.95 7.03 18.71
C ILE A 99 -2.18 7.49 19.95
N GLU A 100 -0.85 7.51 19.86
CA GLU A 100 0.06 7.89 20.92
C GLU A 100 0.97 9.03 20.45
N PRO A 101 0.50 10.30 20.53
CA PRO A 101 1.31 11.44 20.13
C PRO A 101 2.53 11.58 21.05
N PRO A 102 3.71 11.92 20.51
CA PRO A 102 4.88 12.23 21.35
C PRO A 102 4.55 13.41 22.28
N TYR A 103 4.84 13.22 23.57
CA TYR A 103 4.59 14.17 24.67
C TYR A 103 5.23 15.55 24.45
#